data_AF-A0A7Y2NES9-F1
#
_entry.id   AF-A0A7Y2NES9-F1
#
_cell.length_a   1.000
_cell.length_b   1.000
_cell.length_c   1.000
_cell.angle_alpha   90.00
_cell.angle_beta   90.00
_cell.angle_gamma   90.00
#
_symmetry.space_group_name_H-M   'P 1'
#
loop_
_entity.id
_entity.type
_entity.pdbx_description
1 polymer ?
#
loop_
_entity_poly.entity_id
_entity_poly.type
_entity_poly.pdbx_seq_one_letter_code
_entity_poly.pdbx_strand_id
1 'polypeptide(L)'
;YLFTRTEDWERATIRVIAAADPGSAGEVKADLTQLLLEARIPAEVVTVSADQAALGAACSDATLVLGTMRLREESVLGFADLDLYDLLEVLPVTAAVSAGEEFDLLAGPESGRHFSLVQAEQTLDAARERQEALKKRAEKAAAELIQLREAAKVNPALETNVAEIEESLEELRRRVLKAEARVKAAELEIAEINGDG
;
A
#
# COMPACT_ATOMS: atom_id res chain seq x y z
N TYR A 1 -1.48 12.44 6.80
CA TYR A 1 -0.05 12.17 7.10
C TYR A 1 0.70 11.59 5.91
N LEU A 2 0.30 10.46 5.31
CA LEU A 2 1.07 9.86 4.20
C LEU A 2 1.35 10.83 3.03
N PHE A 3 0.40 11.71 2.70
CA PHE A 3 0.58 12.75 1.67
C PHE A 3 1.78 13.67 1.93
N THR A 4 2.10 13.99 3.19
CA THR A 4 3.23 14.88 3.53
C THR A 4 4.60 14.24 3.33
N ARG A 5 4.66 13.03 2.77
CA ARG A 5 5.91 12.36 2.36
C ARG A 5 6.25 12.58 0.89
N THR A 6 5.39 13.27 0.15
CA THR A 6 5.62 13.64 -1.26
C THR A 6 6.25 15.02 -1.35
N GLU A 7 7.02 15.28 -2.41
CA GLU A 7 7.76 16.54 -2.60
C GLU A 7 6.84 17.77 -2.54
N ASP A 8 5.64 17.68 -3.13
CA ASP A 8 4.66 18.78 -3.15
C ASP A 8 4.10 19.14 -1.76
N TRP A 9 4.16 18.22 -0.79
CA TRP A 9 3.53 18.36 0.53
C TRP A 9 4.50 18.19 1.71
N GLU A 10 5.80 18.07 1.46
CA GLU A 10 6.81 17.82 2.50
C GLU A 10 6.86 18.93 3.57
N ARG A 11 6.47 20.15 3.20
CA ARG A 11 6.45 21.34 4.07
C ARG A 11 5.06 21.65 4.63
N ALA A 12 4.06 20.82 4.32
CA ALA A 12 2.71 21.05 4.79
C ALA A 12 2.60 20.77 6.29
N THR A 13 1.91 21.64 7.01
CA THR A 13 1.56 21.45 8.41
C THR A 13 0.20 20.76 8.52
N ILE A 14 0.06 19.84 9.48
CA ILE A 14 -1.20 19.14 9.74
C ILE A 14 -1.88 19.78 10.96
N ARG A 15 -3.16 20.15 10.80
CA ARG A 15 -4.04 20.52 11.92
C ARG A 15 -5.18 19.51 12.01
N VAL A 16 -5.46 19.02 13.20
CA VAL A 16 -6.59 18.15 13.50
C VAL A 16 -7.65 19.01 14.18
N ILE A 17 -8.79 19.14 13.50
CA ILE A 17 -9.94 19.89 14.02
C ILE A 17 -10.91 18.92 14.69
N ALA A 18 -11.25 19.19 15.94
CA ALA A 18 -12.17 18.36 16.72
C ALA A 18 -13.31 19.22 17.29
N ALA A 19 -14.52 18.67 17.28
CA ALA A 19 -15.64 19.27 17.99
C ALA A 19 -15.51 18.99 19.49
N ALA A 20 -15.63 20.02 20.32
CA ALA A 20 -15.67 19.85 21.76
C ALA A 20 -16.52 20.94 22.42
N ASP A 21 -17.19 20.57 23.50
CA ASP A 21 -17.86 21.55 24.36
C ASP A 21 -16.82 22.33 25.18
N PRO A 22 -17.10 23.57 25.60
CA PRO A 22 -16.15 24.38 26.38
C PRO A 22 -15.63 23.70 27.65
N GLY A 23 -16.45 22.84 28.27
CA GLY A 23 -16.08 22.09 29.47
C GLY A 23 -15.17 20.89 29.21
N SER A 24 -15.18 20.32 28.00
CA SER A 24 -14.41 19.12 27.62
C SER A 24 -13.29 19.40 26.62
N ALA A 25 -13.20 20.62 26.07
CA ALA A 25 -12.19 21.00 25.08
C ALA A 25 -10.76 20.72 25.51
N GLY A 26 -10.43 20.91 26.79
CA GLY A 26 -9.10 20.61 27.33
C GLY A 26 -8.77 19.12 27.32
N GLU A 27 -9.74 18.28 27.69
CA GLU A 27 -9.62 16.81 27.72
C GLU A 27 -9.52 16.26 26.30
N VAL A 28 -10.47 16.62 25.41
CA VAL A 28 -10.46 16.22 23.99
C VAL A 28 -9.15 16.61 23.32
N LYS A 29 -8.63 17.81 23.59
CA LYS A 29 -7.34 18.25 23.05
C LYS A 29 -6.19 17.39 23.57
N ALA A 30 -6.17 17.08 24.87
CA ALA A 30 -5.11 16.28 25.48
C ALA A 30 -5.10 14.85 24.92
N ASP A 31 -6.27 14.21 24.85
CA ASP A 31 -6.42 12.84 24.37
C ASP A 31 -6.00 12.70 22.90
N LEU A 32 -6.47 13.61 22.04
CA LEU A 32 -6.08 13.62 20.62
C LEU A 32 -4.59 13.94 20.45
N THR A 33 -4.04 14.84 21.26
CA THR A 33 -2.60 15.15 21.21
C THR A 33 -1.77 13.92 21.59
N GLN A 34 -2.20 13.18 22.62
CA GLN A 34 -1.55 11.93 23.03
C GLN A 34 -1.63 10.88 21.92
N LEU A 35 -2.82 10.67 21.34
CA LEU A 35 -3.01 9.71 20.24
C LEU A 35 -2.11 10.03 19.04
N LEU A 36 -2.02 11.30 18.65
CA LEU A 36 -1.16 11.74 17.54
C LEU A 36 0.33 11.56 17.87
N LEU A 37 0.73 11.78 19.12
CA LEU A 37 2.10 11.56 19.59
C LEU A 37 2.46 10.06 19.51
N GLU A 38 1.57 9.19 19.97
CA GLU A 38 1.74 7.73 19.91
C GLU A 38 1.85 7.24 18.45
N ALA A 39 1.01 7.77 17.56
CA ALA A 39 1.05 7.51 16.12
C ALA A 39 2.23 8.21 15.40
N ARG A 40 3.03 9.03 16.11
CA ARG A 40 4.16 9.82 15.56
C ARG A 40 3.74 10.75 14.42
N ILE A 41 2.54 11.31 14.50
CA ILE A 41 2.01 12.27 13.53
C ILE A 41 2.25 13.68 14.08
N PRO A 42 3.11 14.50 13.45
CA PRO A 42 3.37 15.86 13.91
C PRO A 42 2.22 16.78 13.48
N ALA A 43 1.18 16.85 14.29
CA ALA A 43 -0.01 17.66 14.04
C ALA A 43 -0.42 18.49 15.27
N GLU A 44 -1.01 19.65 15.01
CA GLU A 44 -1.62 20.49 16.05
C GLU A 44 -3.11 20.14 16.21
N VAL A 45 -3.58 20.01 17.45
CA VAL A 45 -5.00 19.83 17.75
C VAL A 45 -5.67 21.16 18.05
N VAL A 46 -6.71 21.46 17.30
CA VAL A 46 -7.57 22.64 17.47
C VAL A 46 -9.00 22.17 17.76
N THR A 47 -9.54 22.60 18.89
CA THR A 47 -10.92 22.30 19.27
C THR A 47 -11.83 23.47 18.90
N VAL A 48 -12.96 23.17 18.28
CA VAL A 48 -13.98 24.15 17.89
C VAL A 48 -15.36 23.71 18.38
N SER A 49 -16.32 24.63 18.41
CA SER A 49 -17.72 24.27 18.62
C SER A 49 -18.27 23.45 17.46
N ALA A 50 -19.28 22.62 17.74
CA ALA A 50 -19.92 21.73 16.77
C ALA A 50 -20.87 22.48 15.82
N ASP A 51 -20.37 23.52 15.15
CA ASP A 51 -21.14 24.32 14.19
C ASP A 51 -20.31 24.68 12.95
N GLN A 52 -21.04 24.93 11.86
CA GLN A 52 -20.48 25.21 10.53
C GLN A 52 -19.59 26.47 10.52
N ALA A 53 -19.96 27.51 11.27
CA ALA A 53 -19.23 28.77 11.26
C ALA A 53 -17.86 28.63 11.94
N ALA A 54 -17.81 27.94 13.08
CA ALA A 54 -16.57 27.67 13.80
C ALA A 54 -15.64 26.76 13.00
N LEU A 55 -16.17 25.72 12.35
CA LEU A 55 -15.40 24.86 11.46
C LEU A 55 -14.85 25.63 10.26
N GLY A 56 -15.69 26.41 9.57
CA GLY A 56 -15.29 27.22 8.42
C GLY A 56 -14.19 28.22 8.78
N ALA A 57 -14.31 28.91 9.92
CA ALA A 57 -13.28 29.82 10.40
C ALA A 57 -11.94 29.11 10.66
N ALA A 58 -11.97 27.95 11.33
CA ALA A 58 -10.77 27.17 11.63
C ALA A 58 -10.09 26.57 10.40
N CYS A 59 -10.83 26.35 9.31
CA CYS A 59 -10.32 25.80 8.06
C CYS A 59 -10.05 26.84 6.97
N SER A 60 -10.29 28.14 7.23
CA SER A 60 -10.29 29.19 6.21
C SER A 60 -8.97 29.38 5.47
N ASP A 61 -7.84 29.06 6.11
CA ASP A 61 -6.49 29.14 5.57
C ASP A 61 -5.93 27.77 5.14
N ALA A 62 -6.74 26.70 5.18
CA ALA A 62 -6.32 25.37 4.79
C ALA A 62 -6.24 25.22 3.26
N THR A 63 -5.16 24.62 2.76
CA THR A 63 -5.00 24.26 1.34
C THR A 63 -5.91 23.08 0.94
N LEU A 64 -6.09 22.12 1.84
CA LEU A 64 -6.89 20.92 1.65
C LEU A 64 -7.50 20.52 3.00
N VAL A 65 -8.79 20.20 3.00
CA VAL A 65 -9.48 19.63 4.16
C VAL A 65 -9.78 18.16 3.88
N LEU A 66 -9.40 17.30 4.82
CA LEU A 66 -9.81 15.90 4.84
C LEU A 66 -10.98 15.78 5.82
N GLY A 67 -12.20 15.85 5.30
CA GLY A 67 -13.43 15.82 6.10
C GLY A 67 -13.92 14.39 6.29
N THR A 68 -14.50 14.08 7.45
CA THR A 68 -15.21 12.81 7.63
C THR A 68 -16.50 12.78 6.81
N MET A 69 -16.90 11.60 6.36
CA MET A 69 -18.16 11.36 5.68
C MET A 69 -18.78 10.08 6.25
N ARG A 70 -20.05 10.16 6.65
CA ARG A 70 -20.88 9.02 7.07
C ARG A 70 -22.19 9.04 6.32
N LEU A 71 -22.60 7.88 5.83
CA LEU A 71 -23.92 7.71 5.23
C LEU A 71 -24.91 7.30 6.32
N ARG A 72 -26.02 8.02 6.45
CA ARG A 72 -27.10 7.70 7.38
C ARG A 72 -28.45 7.87 6.69
N GLU A 73 -29.14 6.76 6.45
CA GLU A 73 -30.43 6.74 5.77
C GLU A 73 -30.39 7.52 4.44
N GLU A 74 -31.04 8.69 4.38
CA GLU A 74 -31.12 9.56 3.20
C GLU A 74 -30.19 10.79 3.29
N SER A 75 -29.27 10.81 4.26
CA SER A 75 -28.38 11.95 4.53
C SER A 75 -26.91 11.57 4.52
N VAL A 76 -26.08 12.54 4.13
CA VAL A 76 -24.61 12.43 4.17
C VAL A 76 -24.12 13.37 5.24
N LEU A 77 -23.57 12.80 6.31
CA LEU A 77 -23.12 13.54 7.49
C LEU A 77 -21.61 13.70 7.47
N GLY A 78 -21.12 14.82 7.96
CA GLY A 78 -19.70 15.13 8.08
C GLY A 78 -19.27 15.40 9.51
N PHE A 79 -18.52 16.48 9.68
CA PHE A 79 -18.01 16.94 10.97
C PHE A 79 -19.15 17.13 11.97
N ALA A 80 -19.01 16.55 13.17
CA ALA A 80 -19.98 16.66 14.26
C ALA A 80 -21.44 16.34 13.86
N ASP A 81 -21.65 15.39 12.95
CA ASP A 81 -22.98 15.00 12.42
C ASP A 81 -23.73 16.12 11.68
N LEU A 82 -23.03 17.19 11.27
CA LEU A 82 -23.59 18.22 10.39
C LEU A 82 -23.76 17.68 8.97
N ASP A 83 -24.69 18.25 8.21
CA ASP A 83 -24.89 17.89 6.81
C ASP A 83 -23.63 18.22 5.99
N LEU A 84 -23.12 17.24 5.26
CA LEU A 84 -21.87 17.40 4.52
C LEU A 84 -21.99 18.46 3.42
N TYR A 85 -23.13 18.57 2.75
CA TYR A 85 -23.30 19.54 1.67
C TYR A 85 -23.26 20.96 2.20
N ASP A 86 -23.90 21.22 3.35
CA ASP A 86 -23.81 22.51 4.03
C ASP A 86 -22.36 22.83 4.42
N LEU A 87 -21.62 21.85 4.95
CA LEU A 87 -20.21 22.05 5.29
C LEU A 87 -19.34 22.41 4.07
N LEU A 88 -19.60 21.80 2.91
CA LEU A 88 -18.85 22.06 1.69
C LEU A 88 -19.05 23.50 1.16
N GLU A 89 -20.08 24.22 1.59
CA GLU A 89 -20.27 25.64 1.22
C GLU A 89 -19.27 26.59 1.90
N VAL A 90 -18.74 26.21 3.06
CA VAL A 90 -17.84 27.06 3.87
C VAL A 90 -16.41 26.56 3.93
N LEU A 91 -16.18 25.30 3.53
CA LEU A 91 -14.85 24.70 3.53
C LEU A 91 -14.11 24.98 2.21
N PRO A 92 -12.78 25.09 2.23
CA PRO A 92 -11.98 25.12 1.02
C PRO A 92 -12.02 23.75 0.31
N VAL A 93 -11.11 23.52 -0.65
CA VAL A 93 -11.00 22.22 -1.35
C VAL A 93 -11.02 21.08 -0.34
N THR A 94 -12.05 20.24 -0.41
CA THR A 94 -12.33 19.21 0.59
C THR A 94 -12.40 17.85 -0.07
N ALA A 95 -11.66 16.88 0.49
CA ALA A 95 -11.85 15.47 0.20
C ALA A 95 -12.69 14.88 1.34
N ALA A 96 -13.89 14.39 1.01
CA ALA A 96 -14.76 13.69 1.94
C ALA A 96 -14.32 12.23 2.07
N VAL A 97 -14.02 11.79 3.29
CA VAL A 97 -13.42 10.49 3.58
C VAL A 97 -14.37 9.68 4.46
N SER A 98 -14.81 8.54 3.93
CA SER A 98 -15.50 7.51 4.71
C SER A 98 -14.51 6.38 4.99
N ALA A 99 -14.30 6.06 6.26
CA ALA A 99 -13.54 4.87 6.65
C ALA A 99 -14.47 3.64 6.54
N GLY A 100 -14.08 2.65 5.75
CA GLY A 100 -14.84 1.41 5.60
C GLY A 100 -14.79 0.49 6.83
N GLU A 101 -13.73 0.59 7.64
CA GLU A 101 -13.50 -0.18 8.86
C GLU A 101 -12.83 0.71 9.93
N GLU A 102 -12.82 0.25 11.19
CA GLU A 102 -12.11 0.90 12.29
C GLU A 102 -10.59 0.83 12.02
N PHE A 103 -9.95 2.00 11.85
CA PHE A 103 -8.51 2.09 11.62
C PHE A 103 -7.78 2.18 12.95
N ASP A 104 -6.95 1.19 13.25
CA ASP A 104 -6.02 1.24 14.38
C ASP A 104 -4.88 2.23 14.05
N LEU A 105 -4.92 3.42 14.67
CA LEU A 105 -3.92 4.47 14.53
C LEU A 105 -2.59 4.13 15.23
N LEU A 106 -2.59 3.15 16.14
CA LEU A 106 -1.40 2.64 16.81
C LEU A 106 -0.71 1.55 15.98
N ALA A 107 -1.41 1.00 14.98
CA ALA A 107 -0.80 0.16 13.98
C ALA A 107 0.23 1.00 13.20
N GLY A 108 1.50 0.64 13.32
CA GLY A 108 2.55 1.22 12.48
C GLY A 108 2.28 0.98 11.00
N PRO A 109 2.92 1.73 10.09
CA PRO A 109 2.79 1.50 8.64
C PRO A 109 3.20 0.07 8.21
N GLU A 110 4.00 -0.60 9.05
CA GLU A 110 4.47 -1.98 8.92
C GLU A 110 3.50 -3.02 9.49
N SER A 111 2.24 -2.64 9.77
CA SER A 111 1.29 -3.52 10.45
C SER A 111 -0.11 -3.46 9.85
N GLY A 112 -0.85 -4.55 10.04
CA GLY A 112 -2.18 -4.73 9.47
C GLY A 112 -2.18 -5.42 8.11
N ARG A 113 -3.38 -5.88 7.72
CA ARG A 113 -3.63 -6.69 6.52
C ARG A 113 -3.11 -6.05 5.24
N HIS A 114 -3.26 -4.74 5.10
CA HIS A 114 -2.78 -4.00 3.92
C HIS A 114 -1.26 -4.08 3.76
N PHE A 115 -0.50 -3.98 4.85
CA PHE A 115 0.95 -4.11 4.80
C PHE A 115 1.37 -5.54 4.43
N SER A 116 0.73 -6.55 5.05
CA SER A 116 0.96 -7.96 4.72
C SER A 116 0.66 -8.27 3.25
N LEU A 117 -0.41 -7.69 2.71
CA LEU A 117 -0.78 -7.85 1.30
C LEU A 117 0.27 -7.24 0.37
N VAL A 118 0.70 -6.00 0.63
CA VAL A 118 1.75 -5.33 -0.16
C VAL A 118 3.07 -6.11 -0.12
N GLN A 119 3.45 -6.64 1.04
CA GLN A 119 4.66 -7.46 1.17
C GLN A 119 4.55 -8.79 0.42
N ALA A 120 3.38 -9.44 0.46
CA ALA A 120 3.11 -10.66 -0.28
C ALA A 120 3.12 -10.41 -1.80
N GLU A 121 2.55 -9.30 -2.27
CA GLU A 121 2.61 -8.86 -3.67
C GLU A 121 4.04 -8.63 -4.15
N GLN A 122 4.87 -7.91 -3.36
CA GLN A 122 6.29 -7.73 -3.68
C GLN A 122 7.05 -9.06 -3.76
N THR A 123 6.71 -10.01 -2.89
CA THR A 123 7.30 -11.36 -2.89
C THR A 123 6.90 -12.14 -4.15
N LEU A 124 5.62 -12.04 -4.55
CA LEU A 124 5.11 -12.64 -5.78
C LEU A 124 5.81 -12.06 -7.03
N ASP A 125 5.95 -10.74 -7.11
CA ASP A 125 6.61 -10.07 -8.23
C ASP A 125 8.08 -10.50 -8.34
N ALA A 126 8.83 -10.49 -7.23
CA ALA A 126 10.21 -10.97 -7.22
C ALA A 126 10.32 -12.46 -7.61
N ALA A 127 9.35 -13.29 -7.22
CA ALA A 127 9.31 -14.70 -7.62
C ALA A 127 9.05 -14.87 -9.13
N ARG A 128 8.13 -14.08 -9.70
CA ARG A 128 7.80 -14.09 -11.14
C ARG A 128 8.97 -13.60 -11.98
N GLU A 129 9.61 -12.50 -11.60
CA GLU A 129 10.80 -12.01 -12.30
C GLU A 129 11.92 -13.06 -12.33
N ARG A 130 12.14 -13.74 -11.20
CA ARG A 130 13.13 -14.81 -11.11
C ARG A 130 12.76 -16.02 -11.97
N GLN A 131 11.49 -16.42 -11.98
CA GLN A 131 10.99 -17.51 -12.82
C GLN A 131 11.23 -17.19 -14.30
N GLU A 132 10.84 -16.00 -14.73
CA GLU A 132 10.97 -15.54 -16.12
C GLU A 132 12.45 -15.46 -16.56
N ALA A 133 13.32 -14.93 -15.70
CA ALA A 133 14.75 -14.89 -15.97
C ALA A 133 15.36 -16.30 -16.13
N LEU A 134 14.91 -17.27 -15.32
CA LEU A 134 15.36 -18.66 -15.43
C LEU A 134 14.80 -19.35 -16.68
N LYS A 135 13.54 -19.11 -17.05
CA LYS A 135 12.93 -19.63 -18.29
C LYS A 135 13.69 -19.16 -19.51
N LYS A 136 13.96 -17.86 -19.62
CA LYS A 136 14.77 -17.28 -20.71
C LYS A 136 16.17 -17.88 -20.81
N ARG A 137 16.81 -18.17 -19.68
CA ARG A 137 18.13 -18.85 -19.68
C ARG A 137 18.02 -20.29 -20.16
N ALA A 138 17.01 -21.03 -19.71
CA ALA A 138 16.78 -22.40 -20.13
C ALA A 138 16.45 -22.48 -21.63
N GLU A 139 15.67 -21.54 -22.17
CA GLU A 139 15.35 -21.45 -23.60
C GLU A 139 16.61 -21.18 -24.45
N LYS A 140 17.45 -20.23 -24.01
CA LYS A 140 18.73 -19.96 -24.69
C LYS A 140 19.65 -21.17 -24.70
N ALA A 141 19.84 -21.82 -23.55
CA ALA A 141 20.65 -23.03 -23.44
C ALA A 141 20.09 -24.18 -24.29
N ALA A 142 18.76 -24.33 -24.37
CA ALA A 142 18.13 -25.32 -25.24
C ALA A 142 18.36 -25.02 -26.73
N ALA A 143 18.31 -23.75 -27.15
CA ALA A 143 18.59 -23.36 -28.53
C ALA A 143 20.07 -23.57 -28.89
N GLU A 144 20.99 -23.22 -27.99
CA GLU A 144 22.43 -23.46 -28.13
C GLU A 144 22.72 -24.96 -28.25
N LEU A 145 22.07 -25.79 -27.42
CA LEU A 145 22.22 -27.23 -27.48
C LEU A 145 21.81 -27.82 -28.83
N ILE A 146 20.71 -27.33 -29.43
CA ILE A 146 20.27 -27.77 -30.76
C ILE A 146 21.34 -27.45 -31.80
N GLN A 147 21.88 -26.23 -31.81
CA GLN A 147 22.93 -25.83 -32.76
C GLN A 147 24.20 -26.65 -32.57
N LEU A 148 24.59 -26.88 -31.32
CA LEU A 148 25.81 -27.60 -30.97
C LEU A 148 25.71 -29.09 -31.33
N ARG A 149 24.54 -29.72 -31.14
CA ARG A 149 24.28 -31.10 -31.57
C ARG A 149 24.38 -31.25 -33.09
N GLU A 150 23.86 -30.29 -33.87
CA GLU A 150 24.03 -30.32 -35.32
C GLU A 150 25.49 -30.16 -35.74
N ALA A 151 26.25 -29.28 -35.09
CA ALA A 151 27.68 -29.12 -35.34
C ALA A 151 28.50 -30.38 -34.95
N ALA A 152 28.12 -31.05 -33.85
CA ALA A 152 28.79 -32.27 -33.38
C ALA A 152 28.66 -33.46 -34.34
N LYS A 153 27.57 -33.52 -35.13
CA LYS A 153 27.44 -34.53 -36.22
C LYS A 153 28.54 -34.42 -37.27
N VAL A 154 29.06 -33.22 -37.49
CA VAL A 154 30.13 -32.94 -38.47
C VAL A 154 31.51 -32.97 -37.80
N ASN A 155 31.59 -32.56 -36.53
CA ASN A 155 32.81 -32.56 -35.75
C ASN A 155 32.62 -33.26 -34.39
N PRO A 156 32.99 -34.54 -34.27
CA PRO A 156 32.85 -35.32 -33.04
C PRO A 156 33.60 -34.73 -31.84
N ALA A 157 34.60 -33.86 -32.06
CA ALA A 157 35.32 -33.19 -30.97
C ALA A 157 34.43 -32.24 -30.14
N LEU A 158 33.22 -31.93 -30.61
CA LEU A 158 32.23 -31.10 -29.90
C LEU A 158 31.31 -31.88 -28.96
N GLU A 159 31.37 -33.22 -28.93
CA GLU A 159 30.51 -34.05 -28.07
C GLU A 159 30.65 -33.73 -26.58
N THR A 160 31.86 -33.39 -26.13
CA THR A 160 32.09 -32.96 -24.73
C THR A 160 31.32 -31.68 -24.40
N ASN A 161 31.32 -30.69 -25.30
CA ASN A 161 30.59 -29.44 -25.11
C ASN A 161 29.06 -29.68 -25.13
N VAL A 162 28.59 -30.63 -25.94
CA VAL A 162 27.17 -31.03 -25.95
C VAL A 162 26.75 -31.56 -24.58
N ALA A 163 27.56 -32.46 -23.99
CA ALA A 163 27.28 -33.02 -22.67
C ALA A 163 27.26 -31.94 -21.58
N GLU A 164 28.19 -30.98 -21.60
CA GLU A 164 28.26 -29.88 -20.63
C GLU A 164 27.03 -28.96 -20.69
N ILE A 165 26.55 -28.63 -21.90
CA ILE A 165 25.34 -27.80 -22.06
C ILE A 165 24.09 -28.59 -21.68
N GLU A 166 24.03 -29.90 -21.96
CA GLU A 166 22.92 -30.76 -21.53
C GLU A 166 22.78 -30.80 -20.00
N GLU A 167 23.89 -31.00 -19.29
CA GLU A 167 23.90 -30.99 -17.83
C GLU A 167 23.47 -29.62 -17.28
N SER A 168 24.02 -28.54 -17.84
CA SER A 168 23.65 -27.16 -17.48
C SER A 168 22.16 -26.87 -17.72
N LEU A 169 21.61 -27.36 -18.83
CA LEU A 169 20.19 -27.22 -19.16
C LEU A 169 19.30 -28.00 -18.18
N GLU A 170 19.71 -29.19 -17.76
CA GLU A 170 18.97 -29.98 -16.77
C GLU A 170 18.94 -29.26 -15.40
N GLU A 171 20.07 -28.68 -14.97
CA GLU A 171 20.12 -27.87 -13.74
C GLU A 171 19.20 -26.64 -13.85
N LEU A 172 19.23 -25.93 -14.98
CA LEU A 172 18.34 -24.80 -15.23
C LEU A 172 16.87 -25.20 -15.17
N ARG A 173 16.49 -26.33 -15.76
CA ARG A 173 15.11 -26.85 -15.70
C ARG A 173 14.67 -27.16 -14.28
N ARG A 174 15.52 -27.79 -13.47
CA ARG A 174 15.24 -28.02 -12.04
C ARG A 174 15.04 -26.70 -11.29
N ARG A 175 15.83 -25.68 -11.61
CA ARG A 175 15.70 -24.33 -11.02
C ARG A 175 14.42 -23.62 -11.47
N VAL A 176 13.98 -23.79 -12.72
CA VAL A 176 12.70 -23.28 -13.22
C VAL A 176 11.54 -23.90 -12.43
N LEU A 177 11.52 -25.23 -12.26
CA LEU A 177 10.48 -25.91 -11.48
C LEU A 177 10.41 -25.42 -10.03
N LYS A 178 11.58 -25.20 -9.40
CA LYS A 178 11.63 -24.64 -8.05
C LYS A 178 11.13 -23.20 -7.99
N ALA A 179 11.38 -22.40 -9.03
CA ALA A 179 10.86 -21.04 -9.13
C ALA A 179 9.34 -21.03 -9.34
N GLU A 180 8.81 -21.94 -10.17
CA GLU A 180 7.37 -22.15 -10.36
C GLU A 180 6.67 -22.51 -9.05
N ALA A 181 7.23 -23.42 -8.27
CA ALA A 181 6.69 -23.77 -6.96
C ALA A 181 6.66 -22.57 -6.00
N ARG A 182 7.66 -21.68 -6.07
CA ARG A 182 7.72 -20.45 -5.25
C ARG A 182 6.68 -19.42 -5.67
N VAL A 183 6.46 -19.24 -6.97
CA VAL A 183 5.38 -18.37 -7.48
C VAL A 183 4.04 -18.88 -6.98
N LYS A 184 3.77 -20.18 -7.11
CA LYS A 184 2.53 -20.78 -6.64
C LYS A 184 2.34 -20.64 -5.13
N ALA A 185 3.40 -20.78 -4.33
CA ALA A 185 3.35 -20.57 -2.89
C ALA A 185 3.00 -19.12 -2.53
N ALA A 186 3.61 -18.14 -3.20
CA ALA A 186 3.29 -16.71 -3.00
C ALA A 186 1.86 -16.36 -3.43
N GLU A 187 1.35 -16.98 -4.50
CA GLU A 187 -0.06 -16.80 -4.92
C GLU A 187 -1.05 -17.36 -3.88
N LEU A 188 -0.71 -18.48 -3.23
CA LEU A 188 -1.52 -19.05 -2.15
C LEU A 188 -1.52 -18.15 -0.91
N GLU A 189 -0.37 -17.60 -0.53
CA GLU A 189 -0.24 -16.67 0.60
C GLU A 189 -1.11 -15.41 0.41
N ILE A 190 -1.12 -14.83 -0.80
CA ILE A 190 -2.02 -13.71 -1.13
C ILE A 190 -3.50 -14.13 -1.06
N ALA A 191 -3.83 -15.35 -1.50
CA ALA A 191 -5.20 -15.85 -1.44
C ALA A 191 -5.68 -16.08 0.01
N GLU A 192 -4.81 -16.56 0.90
CA GLU A 192 -5.10 -16.72 2.33
C GLU A 192 -5.35 -15.35 3.00
N ILE A 193 -4.49 -14.36 2.73
CA ILE A 193 -4.66 -12.98 3.23
C ILE A 193 -5.99 -12.37 2.76
N ASN A 194 -6.47 -12.74 1.57
CA ASN A 194 -7.76 -12.28 1.03
C ASN A 194 -8.98 -13.09 1.53
N GLY A 195 -8.79 -14.36 1.91
CA GLY A 195 -9.85 -15.30 2.25
C GLY A 195 -10.28 -15.32 3.73
N ASP A 196 -9.45 -14.82 4.65
CA ASP A 196 -9.86 -14.57 6.03
C ASP A 196 -10.72 -13.30 6.10
N GLY A 197 -12.04 -13.48 6.05
CA GLY A 197 -13.08 -12.45 6.16
C GLY A 197 -14.37 -13.02 6.71
#